data_AF-A0A359EDT2-F1
#
_entry.id   AF-A0A359EDT2-F1
#
_cell.length_a   1.000
_cell.length_b   1.000
_cell.length_c   1.000
_cell.angle_alpha   90.00
_cell.angle_beta   90.00
_cell.angle_gamma   90.00
#
_symmetry.space_group_name_H-M   'P 1'
#
loop_
_entity.id
_entity.type
_entity.pdbx_description
1 polymer ?
#
loop_
_entity_poly.entity_id
_entity_poly.type
_entity_poly.pdbx_seq_one_letter_code
_entity_poly.pdbx_strand_id
1 'polypeptide(L)'
;TQILEIEQSVPPTNEFIVPGDSPAGAALDFARTSVRRAERRLATLYLDGELENPQLLRYLNRLSSLCFVLELLENQQAGQNQPTLAKEA
;
A
#
# COMPACT_ATOMS: atom_id res chain seq x y z
N THR A 1 -9.74 2.95 -12.34
CA THR A 1 -8.29 2.96 -12.03
C THR A 1 -7.97 1.60 -11.47
N GLN A 2 -6.82 1.01 -11.82
CA GLN A 2 -6.43 -0.35 -11.40
C GLN A 2 -6.67 -0.66 -9.92
N ILE A 3 -6.46 0.32 -9.02
CA ILE A 3 -6.76 0.19 -7.58
C ILE A 3 -8.22 -0.24 -7.33
N LEU A 4 -9.19 0.44 -7.94
CA LEU A 4 -10.62 0.15 -7.75
C LEU A 4 -11.00 -1.23 -8.30
N GLU A 5 -10.36 -1.65 -9.39
CA GLU A 5 -10.60 -2.98 -9.98
C GLU A 5 -10.11 -4.09 -9.04
N ILE A 6 -8.93 -3.90 -8.43
CA ILE A 6 -8.36 -4.86 -7.47
C ILE A 6 -9.16 -4.85 -6.16
N GLU A 7 -9.52 -3.68 -5.64
CA GLU A 7 -10.33 -3.54 -4.41
C GLU A 7 -11.67 -4.27 -4.51
N GLN A 8 -12.28 -4.33 -5.70
CA GLN A 8 -13.53 -5.07 -5.92
C GLN A 8 -13.34 -6.59 -5.99
N SER A 9 -12.13 -7.06 -6.31
CA SER A 9 -11.81 -8.50 -6.38
C SER A 9 -11.37 -9.12 -5.05
N VAL A 10 -10.99 -8.29 -4.08
CA VAL A 10 -10.53 -8.72 -2.75
C VAL A 10 -11.60 -8.50 -1.68
N PRO A 11 -11.60 -9.29 -0.59
CA PRO A 11 -12.53 -9.06 0.51
C PRO A 11 -12.37 -7.65 1.10
N PRO A 12 -13.48 -6.93 1.38
CA PRO A 12 -13.40 -5.60 1.94
C PRO A 12 -12.75 -5.66 3.33
N THR A 13 -11.69 -4.89 3.51
CA THR A 13 -10.93 -4.86 4.76
C THR A 13 -11.13 -3.50 5.43
N ASN A 14 -12.02 -3.46 6.44
CA ASN A 14 -12.29 -2.25 7.23
C ASN A 14 -11.40 -2.14 8.48
N GLU A 15 -10.44 -3.04 8.62
CA GLU A 15 -9.59 -3.16 9.81
C GLU A 15 -8.11 -3.14 9.43
N PHE A 16 -7.24 -2.91 10.41
CA PHE A 16 -5.81 -2.97 10.19
C PHE A 16 -5.35 -4.42 10.05
N ILE A 17 -4.59 -4.69 8.99
CA ILE A 17 -3.97 -6.00 8.74
C ILE A 17 -2.53 -6.03 9.23
N VAL A 18 -2.06 -7.21 9.59
CA VAL A 18 -0.66 -7.49 9.87
C VAL A 18 0.04 -7.84 8.56
N PRO A 19 1.17 -7.21 8.23
CA PRO A 19 1.92 -7.58 7.04
C PRO A 19 2.59 -8.94 7.23
N GLY A 20 2.61 -9.74 6.17
CA GLY A 20 3.40 -10.97 6.13
C GLY A 20 2.62 -12.29 6.12
N ASP A 21 1.32 -12.26 5.83
CA ASP A 21 0.51 -13.48 5.62
C ASP A 21 1.03 -14.35 4.45
N SER A 22 1.79 -13.74 3.52
CA SER A 22 2.52 -14.44 2.46
C SER A 22 3.87 -13.75 2.18
N PRO A 23 4.88 -14.47 1.63
CA PRO A 23 6.15 -13.84 1.22
C PRO A 23 5.98 -12.72 0.18
N ALA A 24 5.05 -12.90 -0.77
CA ALA A 24 4.74 -11.89 -1.79
C ALA A 24 4.03 -10.67 -1.17
N GLY A 25 3.05 -10.89 -0.30
CA GLY A 25 2.38 -9.85 0.47
C GLY A 25 3.37 -9.06 1.35
N ALA A 26 4.29 -9.75 2.04
CA ALA A 26 5.36 -9.13 2.81
C ALA A 26 6.25 -8.22 1.96
N ALA A 27 6.61 -8.67 0.75
CA ALA A 27 7.41 -7.87 -0.17
C ALA A 27 6.66 -6.61 -0.65
N LEU A 28 5.35 -6.73 -0.88
CA LEU A 28 4.48 -5.61 -1.25
C LEU A 28 4.30 -4.61 -0.11
N ASP A 29 4.16 -5.08 1.13
CA ASP A 29 4.15 -4.20 2.30
C ASP A 29 5.51 -3.49 2.48
N PHE A 30 6.61 -4.20 2.28
CA PHE A 30 7.94 -3.59 2.30
C PHE A 30 8.10 -2.52 1.22
N ALA A 31 7.59 -2.77 0.00
CA ALA A 31 7.55 -1.77 -1.06
C ALA A 31 6.67 -0.58 -0.66
N ARG A 32 5.49 -0.82 -0.07
CA ARG A 32 4.58 0.21 0.45
C ARG A 32 5.28 1.12 1.46
N THR A 33 5.98 0.57 2.45
CA THR A 33 6.72 1.36 3.46
C THR A 33 7.85 2.18 2.83
N SER A 34 8.51 1.65 1.81
CA SER A 34 9.55 2.34 1.04
C SER A 34 8.98 3.52 0.23
N VAL A 35 7.84 3.33 -0.45
CA VAL A 35 7.12 4.39 -1.17
C VAL A 35 6.66 5.48 -0.21
N ARG A 36 6.08 5.13 0.94
CA ARG A 36 5.66 6.12 1.96
C ARG A 36 6.84 6.89 2.55
N ARG A 37 8.02 6.28 2.63
CA ARG A 37 9.26 6.95 3.05
C ARG A 37 9.72 7.96 2.00
N ALA A 38 9.66 7.60 0.72
CA ALA A 38 9.94 8.51 -0.38
C ALA A 38 8.92 9.68 -0.41
N GLU A 39 7.63 9.39 -0.21
CA GLU A 39 6.56 10.39 -0.12
C GLU A 39 6.86 11.44 0.95
N ARG A 40 7.27 11.02 2.16
CA ARG A 40 7.63 11.95 3.24
C ARG A 40 8.81 12.85 2.88
N ARG A 41 9.87 12.29 2.27
CA ARG A 41 11.03 13.08 1.82
C ARG A 41 10.66 14.07 0.74
N LEU A 42 9.83 13.64 -0.21
CA LEU A 42 9.33 14.50 -1.27
C LEU A 42 8.43 15.62 -0.73
N ALA A 43 7.62 15.33 0.30
CA ALA A 43 6.79 16.32 0.95
C ALA A 43 7.63 17.41 1.63
N THR A 44 8.76 17.05 2.25
CA THR A 44 9.73 18.02 2.78
C THR A 44 10.25 18.94 1.66
N LEU A 45 10.75 18.37 0.55
CA LEU A 45 11.23 19.16 -0.59
C LEU A 45 10.16 20.08 -1.18
N TYR A 46 8.91 19.61 -1.23
CA TYR A 46 7.77 20.42 -1.69
C TYR A 46 7.47 21.58 -0.74
N LEU A 47 7.51 21.36 0.57
CA LEU A 47 7.29 22.40 1.59
C LEU A 47 8.43 23.43 1.60
N ASP A 48 9.66 23.00 1.34
CA ASP A 48 10.84 23.87 1.27
C ASP A 48 10.92 24.65 -0.06
N GLY A 49 9.98 24.42 -0.99
CA GLY A 49 9.95 25.09 -2.29
C GLY A 49 10.98 24.55 -3.30
N GLU A 50 11.67 23.45 -2.99
CA GLU A 50 12.65 22.80 -3.86
C GLU A 50 12.00 21.88 -4.91
N LEU A 51 10.67 21.70 -4.83
CA LEU A 51 9.89 20.90 -5.77
C LEU A 51 8.62 21.65 -6.19
N GLU A 52 8.50 21.94 -7.47
CA GLU A 52 7.33 22.66 -8.00
C GLU A 52 6.16 21.74 -8.39
N ASN A 53 6.42 20.46 -8.70
CA ASN A 53 5.41 19.57 -9.27
C ASN A 53 4.62 18.79 -8.18
N PRO A 54 3.35 19.17 -7.87
CA PRO A 54 2.55 18.49 -6.86
C PRO A 54 2.05 17.11 -7.29
N GLN A 55 2.11 16.78 -8.59
CA GLN A 55 1.64 15.47 -9.09
C GLN A 55 2.51 14.32 -8.58
N LEU A 56 3.77 14.58 -8.26
CA LEU A 56 4.68 13.56 -7.72
C LEU A 56 4.22 13.08 -6.33
N LEU A 57 3.73 13.98 -5.48
CA LEU A 57 3.13 13.62 -4.19
C LEU A 57 1.87 12.78 -4.37
N ARG A 58 0.97 13.20 -5.28
CA ARG A 58 -0.25 12.45 -5.60
C ARG A 58 0.06 11.06 -6.16
N TYR A 59 1.10 10.95 -6.98
CA TYR A 59 1.56 9.69 -7.55
C TYR A 59 2.08 8.74 -6.47
N LEU A 60 2.99 9.19 -5.59
CA LEU A 60 3.50 8.35 -4.50
C LEU A 60 2.40 7.94 -3.52
N ASN A 61 1.44 8.83 -3.27
CA ASN A 61 0.26 8.53 -2.47
C ASN A 61 -0.53 7.36 -3.08
N ARG A 62 -0.89 7.46 -4.38
CA ARG A 62 -1.61 6.40 -5.10
C ARG A 62 -0.79 5.11 -5.26
N LEU A 63 0.51 5.21 -5.47
CA LEU A 63 1.40 4.06 -5.55
C LEU A 63 1.42 3.28 -4.23
N SER A 64 1.41 3.99 -3.09
CA SER A 64 1.32 3.31 -1.78
C SER A 64 -0.02 2.60 -1.59
N SER A 65 -1.12 3.15 -2.11
CA SER A 65 -2.42 2.47 -2.14
C SER A 65 -2.41 1.25 -3.07
N LEU A 66 -1.74 1.34 -4.23
CA LEU A 66 -1.59 0.21 -5.14
C LEU A 66 -0.83 -0.96 -4.49
N CYS A 67 0.27 -0.69 -3.78
CA CYS A 67 1.00 -1.74 -3.06
C CYS A 67 0.11 -2.46 -2.03
N PHE A 68 -0.75 -1.73 -1.33
CA PHE A 68 -1.67 -2.31 -0.34
C PHE A 68 -2.73 -3.23 -0.97
N VAL A 69 -3.36 -2.81 -2.07
CA VAL A 69 -4.38 -3.65 -2.71
C VAL A 69 -3.77 -4.87 -3.41
N LEU A 70 -2.53 -4.74 -3.91
CA LEU A 70 -1.77 -5.87 -4.42
C LEU A 70 -1.40 -6.85 -3.30
N GLU A 71 -1.05 -6.38 -2.11
CA GLU A 71 -0.77 -7.25 -0.95
C GLU A 71 -1.99 -8.11 -0.62
N LEU A 72 -3.19 -7.51 -0.60
CA LEU A 72 -4.44 -8.25 -0.38
C LEU A 72 -4.72 -9.28 -1.47
N LEU A 73 -4.47 -8.92 -2.73
CA LEU A 73 -4.67 -9.82 -3.86
C LEU A 73 -3.70 -11.01 -3.82
N GLU A 74 -2.42 -10.78 -3.53
CA GLU A 74 -1.42 -11.84 -3.41
C GLU A 74 -1.70 -12.75 -2.21
N ASN A 75 -2.10 -12.18 -1.07
CA ASN A 75 -2.50 -12.97 0.10
C ASN A 75 -3.68 -13.88 -0.24
N GLN A 76 -4.69 -13.37 -0.94
CA GLN A 76 -5.83 -14.16 -1.43
C GLN A 76 -5.37 -15.30 -2.37
N GLN A 77 -4.47 -15.01 -3.32
CA GLN A 77 -3.92 -16.03 -4.23
C GLN A 77 -3.07 -17.08 -3.50
N ALA A 78 -2.41 -16.70 -2.41
CA ALA A 78 -1.66 -17.61 -1.54
C ALA A 78 -2.57 -18.46 -0.61
N GLY A 79 -3.89 -18.34 -0.72
CA GLY A 79 -4.87 -19.07 0.08
C GLY A 79 -5.23 -18.40 1.41
N GLN A 80 -4.71 -17.21 1.68
CA GLN A 80 -5.05 -16.39 2.84
C GLN A 80 -6.27 -15.53 2.53
N ASN A 81 -7.45 -16.16 2.54
CA ASN A 81 -8.72 -15.51 2.19
C ASN A 81 -9.14 -14.43 3.19
N GLN A 82 -8.52 -14.39 4.37
CA GLN A 82 -8.77 -13.40 5.39
C GLN A 82 -7.42 -12.94 5.94
N PRO A 83 -7.07 -11.65 5.79
CA PRO A 83 -5.79 -11.16 6.29
C PRO A 83 -5.78 -11.20 7.81
N THR A 84 -4.62 -11.49 8.40
CA THR A 84 -4.44 -11.48 9.86
C THR A 84 -4.69 -10.08 10.37
N LEU A 85 -5.62 -9.91 11.31
CA LEU A 85 -5.97 -8.60 11.84
C LEU A 85 -5.01 -8.19 12.95
N ALA A 86 -4.62 -6.91 12.97
CA ALA A 86 -3.69 -6.38 13.96
C ALA A 86 -4.21 -6.42 15.41
N LYS A 87 -5.51 -6.63 15.60
CA LYS A 87 -6.12 -6.84 16.93
C LYS A 87 -5.93 -8.26 17.48
N GLU A 88 -5.58 -9.20 16.60
CA GLU A 88 -5.47 -10.64 16.91
C GLU A 88 -4.00 -11.08 17.09
N ALA A 89 -3.05 -10.19 16.79
CA ALA A 89 -1.61 -10.36 16.97
C ALA A 89 -1.11 -9.73 18.28
#